data_AF-A0A1Z4ES13-F1
#
_entry.id   AF-A0A1Z4ES13-F1
#
_cell.length_a   1.000
_cell.length_b   1.000
_cell.length_c   1.000
_cell.angle_alpha   90.00
_cell.angle_beta   90.00
_cell.angle_gamma   90.00
#
_symmetry.space_group_name_H-M   'P 1'
#
loop_
_entity.id
_entity.type
_entity.pdbx_description
1 polymer ?
#
loop_
_entity_poly.entity_id
_entity_poly.type
_entity_poly.pdbx_seq_one_letter_code
_entity_poly.pdbx_strand_id
1 'polypeptide(L)'
;MARQYQKSALLVVHCCFVFETDSDFYPDETVTSLAIEVIDELRMKMLECLLVVQTLPDGADLNFADLANDILAAHRSTLEAYQAASIVHQGAELDDRWGNGLSRPKAIFARHNAAVRRGATKVTPMPALCDRLERHLYQLPRPDRTQTVAGQRPKCSAIVKTTGEDCTNSATYLGSGMFGAHCYSHATPAEREQYRIHHEENDARQARSHNDLRDLQRAVGEKIVAHWISTREQRTQWMHSVVAT
;
A
#
# COMPACT_ATOMS: atom_id res chain seq x y z
N MET A 1 1.26 -59.57 -14.66
CA MET A 1 2.05 -58.34 -14.86
C MET A 1 1.42 -57.55 -16.00
N ALA A 2 1.52 -56.21 -15.92
CA ALA A 2 0.87 -55.18 -16.76
C ALA A 2 -0.57 -54.79 -16.35
N ARG A 3 -0.67 -53.80 -15.43
CA ARG A 3 -1.85 -52.95 -15.27
C ARG A 3 -1.62 -51.65 -16.04
N GLN A 4 -2.57 -51.34 -16.91
CA GLN A 4 -2.60 -50.14 -17.75
C GLN A 4 -3.07 -48.96 -16.89
N TYR A 5 -2.21 -47.97 -16.68
CA TYR A 5 -2.53 -46.75 -15.94
C TYR A 5 -3.34 -45.81 -16.83
N GLN A 6 -4.63 -45.69 -16.55
CA GLN A 6 -5.55 -44.75 -17.19
C GLN A 6 -5.44 -43.41 -16.45
N LYS A 7 -4.84 -42.39 -17.10
CA LYS A 7 -4.80 -41.02 -16.57
C LYS A 7 -6.15 -40.37 -16.83
N SER A 8 -6.97 -40.23 -15.79
CA SER A 8 -8.17 -39.40 -15.81
C SER A 8 -7.76 -37.93 -15.68
N ALA A 9 -7.89 -37.16 -16.76
CA ALA A 9 -7.82 -35.70 -16.71
C ALA A 9 -9.19 -35.18 -16.26
N LEU A 10 -9.24 -34.54 -15.09
CA LEU A 10 -10.39 -33.74 -14.67
C LEU A 10 -10.50 -32.52 -15.59
N LEU A 11 -11.57 -32.47 -16.37
CA LEU A 11 -11.96 -31.32 -17.18
C LEU A 11 -12.68 -30.34 -16.25
N VAL A 12 -11.98 -29.30 -15.81
CA VAL A 12 -12.60 -28.16 -15.11
C VAL A 12 -13.30 -27.32 -16.19
N VAL A 13 -14.62 -27.48 -16.29
CA VAL A 13 -15.46 -26.64 -17.14
C VAL A 13 -15.53 -25.26 -16.49
N HIS A 14 -14.70 -24.32 -16.95
CA HIS A 14 -14.94 -22.90 -16.72
C HIS A 14 -16.22 -22.53 -17.47
N CYS A 15 -17.28 -22.25 -16.71
CA CYS A 15 -18.52 -21.69 -17.23
C CYS A 15 -18.22 -20.25 -17.73
N CYS A 16 -17.84 -20.13 -18.99
CA CYS A 16 -17.78 -18.85 -19.68
C CYS A 16 -19.21 -18.43 -20.05
N PHE A 17 -19.80 -17.52 -19.25
CA PHE A 17 -20.93 -16.73 -19.72
C PHE A 17 -20.40 -15.76 -20.79
N VAL A 18 -20.64 -16.06 -22.06
CA VAL A 18 -20.38 -15.15 -23.18
C VAL A 18 -21.63 -14.31 -23.38
N PHE A 19 -21.55 -13.01 -23.09
CA PHE A 19 -22.50 -12.04 -23.64
C PHE A 19 -21.94 -11.58 -24.99
N GLU A 20 -22.43 -12.18 -26.07
CA GLU A 20 -22.31 -11.59 -27.40
C GLU A 20 -23.24 -10.36 -27.43
N THR A 21 -22.64 -9.18 -27.59
CA THR A 21 -23.36 -8.00 -28.06
C THR A 21 -22.51 -7.36 -29.15
N ASP A 22 -22.95 -7.54 -30.39
CA ASP A 22 -22.56 -6.72 -31.54
C ASP A 22 -22.91 -5.26 -31.23
N SER A 23 -21.90 -4.42 -31.12
CA SER A 23 -22.04 -2.96 -31.14
C SER A 23 -20.71 -2.35 -31.58
N ASP A 24 -20.54 -2.19 -32.89
CA ASP A 24 -19.59 -1.24 -33.46
C ASP A 24 -19.83 0.14 -32.84
N PHE A 25 -18.75 0.81 -32.40
CA PHE A 25 -18.67 1.88 -31.39
C PHE A 25 -18.65 1.39 -29.94
N TYR A 26 -17.49 0.87 -29.50
CA TYR A 26 -17.22 0.84 -28.07
C TYR A 26 -17.00 2.27 -27.58
N PRO A 27 -17.85 2.80 -26.68
CA PRO A 27 -17.58 4.09 -26.07
C PRO A 27 -16.24 4.03 -25.33
N ASP A 28 -15.65 5.20 -25.14
CA ASP A 28 -14.57 5.41 -24.18
C ASP A 28 -14.85 4.65 -22.88
N GLU A 29 -13.81 4.17 -22.21
CA GLU A 29 -14.02 3.55 -20.89
C GLU A 29 -14.76 4.55 -19.99
N THR A 30 -15.94 4.18 -19.50
CA THR A 30 -16.72 5.00 -18.57
C THR A 30 -16.84 4.32 -17.23
N VAL A 31 -16.78 5.11 -16.16
CA VAL A 31 -17.03 4.64 -14.79
C VAL A 31 -18.09 5.54 -14.18
N THR A 32 -19.15 4.94 -13.64
CA THR A 32 -20.25 5.66 -12.97
C THR A 32 -19.86 6.07 -11.55
N SER A 33 -20.49 7.11 -11.00
CA SER A 33 -20.27 7.53 -9.61
C SER A 33 -20.59 6.39 -8.62
N LEU A 34 -21.67 5.64 -8.86
CA LEU A 34 -22.02 4.47 -8.03
C LEU A 34 -20.91 3.41 -8.05
N ALA A 35 -20.27 3.16 -9.18
CA ALA A 35 -19.17 2.20 -9.25
C ALA A 35 -17.97 2.65 -8.40
N ILE A 36 -17.64 3.94 -8.39
CA ILE A 36 -16.59 4.48 -7.52
C ILE A 36 -16.93 4.27 -6.05
N GLU A 37 -18.15 4.60 -5.64
CA GLU A 37 -18.62 4.45 -4.26
C GLU A 37 -18.57 2.99 -3.81
N VAL A 38 -19.05 2.06 -4.64
CA VAL A 38 -19.03 0.62 -4.34
C VAL A 38 -17.60 0.08 -4.24
N ILE A 39 -16.68 0.55 -5.10
CA ILE A 39 -15.27 0.13 -5.03
C ILE A 39 -14.58 0.70 -3.78
N ASP A 40 -14.86 1.94 -3.38
CA ASP A 40 -14.34 2.52 -2.13
C ASP A 40 -14.84 1.75 -0.90
N GLU A 41 -16.14 1.44 -0.86
CA GLU A 41 -16.73 0.64 0.22
C GLU A 41 -16.10 -0.76 0.26
N LEU A 42 -15.92 -1.42 -0.89
CA LEU A 42 -15.25 -2.71 -0.97
C LEU A 42 -13.81 -2.63 -0.43
N ARG A 43 -13.07 -1.56 -0.75
CA ARG A 43 -11.73 -1.32 -0.21
C ARG A 43 -11.76 -1.16 1.30
N MET A 44 -12.69 -0.37 1.84
CA MET A 44 -12.88 -0.22 3.28
C MET A 44 -13.15 -1.58 3.94
N LYS A 45 -14.00 -2.43 3.35
CA LYS A 45 -14.27 -3.78 3.86
C LYS A 45 -13.05 -4.69 3.83
N MET A 46 -12.20 -4.61 2.82
CA MET A 46 -10.94 -5.37 2.82
C MET A 46 -9.99 -4.92 3.94
N LEU A 47 -9.92 -3.61 4.22
CA LEU A 47 -9.16 -3.10 5.35
C LEU A 47 -9.74 -3.52 6.70
N GLU A 48 -11.07 -3.45 6.87
CA GLU A 48 -11.74 -3.94 8.07
C GLU A 48 -11.44 -5.42 8.31
N CYS A 49 -11.54 -6.26 7.28
CA CYS A 49 -11.19 -7.68 7.35
C CYS A 49 -9.74 -7.89 7.80
N LEU A 50 -8.80 -7.12 7.25
CA LEU A 50 -7.38 -7.23 7.62
C LEU A 50 -7.16 -6.91 9.10
N LEU A 51 -7.78 -5.84 9.60
CA LEU A 51 -7.67 -5.41 11.00
C LEU A 51 -8.33 -6.41 11.95
N VAL A 52 -9.49 -6.95 11.58
CA VAL A 52 -10.18 -7.99 12.36
C VAL A 52 -9.34 -9.26 12.46
N VAL A 53 -8.74 -9.71 11.36
CA VAL A 53 -7.88 -10.91 11.38
C VAL A 53 -6.70 -10.74 12.34
N GLN A 54 -6.17 -9.52 12.49
CA GLN A 54 -5.08 -9.23 13.41
C GLN A 54 -5.48 -9.32 14.90
N THR A 55 -6.78 -9.28 15.23
CA THR A 55 -7.26 -9.45 16.62
C THR A 55 -7.61 -10.90 16.98
N LEU A 56 -7.72 -11.80 15.98
CA LEU A 56 -8.12 -13.19 16.20
C LEU A 56 -7.13 -14.05 17.01
N PRO A 57 -5.79 -13.85 16.95
CA PRO A 57 -4.85 -14.68 17.70
C PRO A 57 -5.08 -14.68 19.22
N ASP A 58 -5.71 -13.64 19.77
CA ASP A 58 -6.03 -13.56 21.20
C ASP A 58 -7.21 -14.47 21.60
N GLY A 59 -8.05 -14.87 20.63
CA GLY A 59 -9.25 -15.67 20.85
C GLY A 59 -9.28 -17.03 20.14
N ALA A 60 -8.28 -17.34 19.31
CA ALA A 60 -8.19 -18.60 18.57
C ALA A 60 -6.73 -19.05 18.41
N ASP A 61 -6.44 -20.29 18.80
CA ASP A 61 -5.13 -20.92 18.63
C ASP A 61 -4.94 -21.44 17.19
N LEU A 62 -4.94 -20.51 16.24
CA LEU A 62 -4.79 -20.76 14.81
C LEU A 62 -3.79 -19.77 14.20
N ASN A 63 -3.04 -20.23 13.20
CA ASN A 63 -2.20 -19.35 12.41
C ASN A 63 -3.01 -18.70 11.28
N PHE A 64 -3.25 -17.40 11.37
CA PHE A 64 -3.99 -16.61 10.38
C PHE A 64 -3.11 -15.91 9.33
N ALA A 65 -1.80 -16.21 9.26
CA ALA A 65 -0.86 -15.50 8.39
C ALA A 65 -1.25 -15.57 6.90
N ASP A 66 -1.63 -16.75 6.41
CA ASP A 66 -2.01 -16.93 5.00
C ASP A 66 -3.29 -16.15 4.66
N LEU A 67 -4.31 -16.23 5.54
CA LEU A 67 -5.54 -15.45 5.39
C LEU A 67 -5.27 -13.94 5.40
N ALA A 68 -4.42 -13.46 6.29
CA ALA A 68 -4.03 -12.05 6.35
C ALA A 68 -3.32 -11.61 5.06
N ASN A 69 -2.45 -12.44 4.50
CA ASN A 69 -1.77 -12.17 3.23
C ASN A 69 -2.75 -12.10 2.05
N ASP A 70 -3.71 -13.03 1.99
CA ASP A 70 -4.72 -13.04 0.93
C ASP A 70 -5.62 -11.79 0.99
N ILE A 71 -6.06 -11.41 2.19
CA ILE A 71 -6.85 -10.18 2.39
C ILE A 71 -6.02 -8.94 2.03
N LEU A 72 -4.74 -8.89 2.42
CA LEU A 72 -3.85 -7.79 2.06
C LEU A 72 -3.66 -7.69 0.53
N ALA A 73 -3.54 -8.82 -0.17
CA ALA A 73 -3.46 -8.85 -1.63
C ALA A 73 -4.77 -8.34 -2.27
N ALA A 74 -5.92 -8.77 -1.74
CA ALA A 74 -7.23 -8.28 -2.17
C ALA A 74 -7.38 -6.77 -1.94
N HIS A 75 -7.01 -6.28 -0.76
CA HIS A 75 -7.00 -4.86 -0.43
C HIS A 75 -6.12 -4.05 -1.40
N ARG A 76 -4.90 -4.51 -1.70
CA ARG A 76 -4.04 -3.80 -2.68
C ARG A 76 -4.67 -3.77 -4.06
N SER A 77 -5.34 -4.86 -4.45
CA SER A 77 -6.04 -4.95 -5.73
C SER A 77 -7.25 -4.00 -5.79
N THR A 78 -8.00 -3.85 -4.70
CA THR A 78 -9.13 -2.89 -4.63
C THR A 78 -8.65 -1.44 -4.64
N LEU A 79 -7.51 -1.13 -4.03
CA LEU A 79 -6.86 0.18 -4.15
C LEU A 79 -6.49 0.49 -5.61
N GLU A 80 -5.82 -0.43 -6.30
CA GLU A 80 -5.48 -0.26 -7.72
C GLU A 80 -6.73 -0.06 -8.58
N ALA A 81 -7.79 -0.85 -8.33
CA ALA A 81 -9.06 -0.74 -9.02
C ALA A 81 -9.74 0.62 -8.77
N TYR A 82 -9.82 1.06 -7.51
CA TYR A 82 -10.39 2.35 -7.14
C TYR A 82 -9.68 3.50 -7.86
N GLN A 83 -8.35 3.51 -7.80
CA GLN A 83 -7.55 4.58 -8.39
C GLN A 83 -7.70 4.64 -9.91
N ALA A 84 -7.67 3.49 -10.58
CA ALA A 84 -7.89 3.42 -12.03
C ALA A 84 -9.32 3.88 -12.40
N ALA A 85 -10.32 3.38 -11.67
CA ALA A 85 -11.70 3.74 -11.88
C ALA A 85 -11.92 5.25 -11.68
N SER A 86 -11.29 5.83 -10.65
CA SER A 86 -11.36 7.26 -10.33
C SER A 86 -10.73 8.13 -11.42
N ILE A 87 -9.61 7.72 -12.01
CA ILE A 87 -9.00 8.44 -13.15
C ILE A 87 -9.95 8.44 -14.34
N VAL A 88 -10.56 7.29 -14.66
CA VAL A 88 -11.53 7.16 -15.76
C VAL A 88 -12.79 7.99 -15.48
N HIS A 89 -13.31 7.94 -14.26
CA HIS A 89 -14.49 8.71 -13.83
C HIS A 89 -14.28 10.22 -13.97
N GLN A 90 -13.06 10.70 -13.72
CA GLN A 90 -12.67 12.10 -13.89
C GLN A 90 -12.48 12.53 -15.35
N GLY A 91 -12.72 11.64 -16.33
CA GLY A 91 -12.58 11.95 -17.75
C GLY A 91 -11.12 12.09 -18.19
N ALA A 92 -10.20 11.38 -17.53
CA ALA A 92 -8.81 11.42 -17.93
C ALA A 92 -8.61 10.86 -19.34
N GLU A 93 -7.79 11.54 -20.13
CA GLU A 93 -7.41 11.07 -21.46
C GLU A 93 -6.55 9.80 -21.34
N LEU A 94 -6.88 8.80 -22.17
CA LEU A 94 -6.18 7.52 -22.27
C LEU A 94 -5.72 7.30 -23.71
N ASP A 95 -4.51 6.80 -23.87
CA ASP A 95 -4.01 6.31 -25.16
C ASP A 95 -4.83 5.11 -25.65
N ASP A 96 -4.61 4.67 -26.89
CA ASP A 96 -5.37 3.57 -27.49
C ASP A 96 -5.36 2.28 -26.63
N ARG A 97 -6.45 1.51 -26.69
CA ARG A 97 -6.54 0.21 -26.00
C ARG A 97 -5.59 -0.79 -26.65
N TRP A 98 -4.96 -1.62 -25.82
CA TRP A 98 -4.02 -2.65 -26.27
C TRP A 98 -4.70 -3.99 -26.65
N GLY A 99 -6.02 -4.00 -26.80
CA GLY A 99 -6.82 -5.16 -27.17
C GLY A 99 -8.32 -4.92 -27.08
N ASN A 100 -9.11 -5.94 -27.41
CA ASN A 100 -10.58 -5.85 -27.50
C ASN A 100 -11.30 -6.03 -26.14
N GLY A 101 -10.58 -6.46 -25.10
CA GLY A 101 -11.14 -6.62 -23.76
C GLY A 101 -11.13 -5.32 -22.95
N LEU A 102 -11.83 -5.33 -21.81
CA LEU A 102 -11.75 -4.25 -20.81
C LEU A 102 -10.32 -4.12 -20.27
N SER A 103 -9.84 -2.88 -20.12
CA SER A 103 -8.53 -2.64 -19.54
C SER A 103 -8.49 -3.05 -18.08
N ARG A 104 -7.45 -3.80 -17.69
CA ARG A 104 -7.10 -3.99 -16.29
C ARG A 104 -6.69 -2.66 -15.65
N PRO A 105 -6.81 -2.47 -14.32
CA PRO A 105 -6.39 -1.23 -13.65
C PRO A 105 -4.97 -0.77 -14.02
N LYS A 106 -4.01 -1.69 -14.08
CA LYS A 106 -2.62 -1.38 -14.50
C LYS A 106 -2.52 -0.85 -15.93
N ALA A 107 -3.36 -1.34 -16.84
CA ALA A 107 -3.38 -0.87 -18.22
C ALA A 107 -3.98 0.55 -18.32
N ILE A 108 -4.97 0.89 -17.49
CA ILE A 108 -5.50 2.26 -17.39
C ILE A 108 -4.38 3.24 -17.01
N PHE A 109 -3.61 2.95 -15.96
CA PHE A 109 -2.49 3.83 -15.58
C PHE A 109 -1.44 3.96 -16.68
N ALA A 110 -1.08 2.85 -17.34
CA ALA A 110 -0.08 2.88 -18.40
C ALA A 110 -0.53 3.73 -19.59
N ARG A 111 -1.80 3.59 -20.00
CA ARG A 111 -2.41 4.36 -21.10
C ARG A 111 -2.59 5.83 -20.73
N HIS A 112 -2.99 6.14 -19.50
CA HIS A 112 -3.03 7.52 -19.01
C HIS A 112 -1.63 8.16 -19.01
N ASN A 113 -0.62 7.46 -18.47
CA ASN A 113 0.77 7.96 -18.46
C ASN A 113 1.35 8.12 -19.87
N ALA A 114 0.91 7.31 -20.84
CA ALA A 114 1.29 7.48 -22.25
C ALA A 114 0.64 8.74 -22.84
N ALA A 115 -0.66 8.97 -22.62
CA ALA A 115 -1.35 10.18 -23.03
C ALA A 115 -0.71 11.45 -22.41
N VAL A 116 -0.40 11.42 -21.11
CA VAL A 116 0.28 12.53 -20.42
C VAL A 116 1.63 12.86 -21.06
N ARG A 117 2.41 11.85 -21.46
CA ARG A 117 3.68 12.06 -22.18
C ARG A 117 3.50 12.69 -23.56
N ARG A 118 2.31 12.59 -24.17
CA ARG A 118 1.96 13.22 -25.45
C ARG A 118 1.32 14.60 -25.28
N GLY A 119 1.14 15.08 -24.05
CA GLY A 119 0.63 16.41 -23.74
C GLY A 119 -0.72 16.44 -23.04
N ALA A 120 -1.33 15.29 -22.76
CA ALA A 120 -2.58 15.25 -21.99
C ALA A 120 -2.38 15.74 -20.54
N THR A 121 -3.44 16.29 -19.95
CA THR A 121 -3.43 16.71 -18.55
C THR A 121 -3.30 15.50 -17.63
N LYS A 122 -2.32 15.53 -16.72
CA LYS A 122 -2.17 14.49 -15.70
C LYS A 122 -3.30 14.58 -14.69
N VAL A 123 -4.07 13.51 -14.56
CA VAL A 123 -5.15 13.37 -13.58
C VAL A 123 -4.67 12.48 -12.44
N THR A 124 -4.85 12.96 -11.21
CA THR A 124 -4.59 12.16 -10.01
C THR A 124 -5.87 11.46 -9.56
N PRO A 125 -5.81 10.22 -9.05
CA PRO A 125 -6.97 9.60 -8.42
C PRO A 125 -7.56 10.49 -7.32
N MET A 126 -8.88 10.49 -7.21
CA MET A 126 -9.59 11.17 -6.12
C MET A 126 -9.21 10.54 -4.78
N PRO A 127 -9.18 11.31 -3.68
CA PRO A 127 -9.02 10.76 -2.35
C PRO A 127 -10.21 9.88 -1.98
N ALA A 128 -9.93 8.67 -1.51
CA ALA A 128 -10.93 7.74 -0.98
C ALA A 128 -11.14 7.97 0.52
N LEU A 129 -12.29 7.55 1.06
CA LEU A 129 -12.55 7.61 2.50
C LEU A 129 -11.51 6.79 3.28
N CYS A 130 -11.16 5.61 2.74
CA CYS A 130 -10.20 4.69 3.31
C CYS A 130 -8.77 5.27 3.43
N ASP A 131 -8.41 6.25 2.59
CA ASP A 131 -7.07 6.84 2.59
C ASP A 131 -6.71 7.51 3.92
N ARG A 132 -7.70 8.10 4.60
CA ARG A 132 -7.45 8.78 5.87
C ARG A 132 -7.13 7.77 6.97
N LEU A 133 -7.87 6.66 7.00
CA LEU A 133 -7.70 5.60 7.97
C LEU A 133 -6.37 4.87 7.74
N GLU A 134 -6.07 4.47 6.51
CA GLU A 134 -4.81 3.81 6.17
C GLU A 134 -3.59 4.67 6.52
N ARG A 135 -3.65 5.97 6.22
CA ARG A 135 -2.56 6.89 6.60
C ARG A 135 -2.36 6.92 8.11
N HIS A 136 -3.45 6.92 8.88
CA HIS A 136 -3.36 6.92 10.33
C HIS A 136 -2.83 5.59 10.89
N LEU A 137 -3.17 4.46 10.27
CA LEU A 137 -2.83 3.13 10.75
C LEU A 137 -1.46 2.62 10.31
N TYR A 138 -0.95 3.06 9.16
CA TYR A 138 0.25 2.46 8.55
C TYR A 138 1.41 3.45 8.32
N GLN A 139 1.21 4.77 8.49
CA GLN A 139 2.31 5.71 8.36
C GLN A 139 3.01 5.92 9.69
N LEU A 140 4.29 5.55 9.73
CA LEU A 140 5.17 5.93 10.84
C LEU A 140 5.32 7.45 10.92
N PRO A 141 5.48 8.01 12.13
CA PRO A 141 5.92 9.39 12.29
C PRO A 141 7.18 9.63 11.46
N ARG A 142 7.23 10.76 10.76
CA ARG A 142 8.41 11.10 9.95
C ARG A 142 9.64 11.22 10.85
N PRO A 143 10.80 10.64 10.47
CA PRO A 143 12.04 10.87 11.18
C PRO A 143 12.45 12.35 11.07
N ASP A 144 13.43 12.74 11.88
CA ASP A 144 13.98 14.10 11.90
C ASP A 144 14.29 14.60 10.47
N ARG A 145 13.67 15.72 10.10
CA ARG A 145 13.76 16.29 8.74
C ARG A 145 15.20 16.61 8.36
N THR A 146 16.05 16.96 9.31
CA THR A 146 17.43 17.40 9.04
C THR A 146 18.34 16.27 8.53
N GLN A 147 18.06 15.01 8.87
CA GLN A 147 18.73 13.85 8.25
C GLN A 147 18.39 13.66 6.76
N THR A 148 17.26 14.20 6.30
CA THR A 148 16.72 13.95 4.95
C THR A 148 16.72 15.20 4.07
N VAL A 149 17.24 16.33 4.55
CA VAL A 149 17.40 17.56 3.76
C VAL A 149 18.42 17.32 2.63
N ALA A 150 17.95 17.43 1.39
CA ALA A 150 18.76 17.44 0.16
C ALA A 150 19.45 18.80 -0.09
N GLY A 151 19.85 19.49 0.97
CA GLY A 151 20.54 20.79 0.94
C GLY A 151 22.06 20.64 1.10
N GLN A 152 22.79 21.76 1.10
CA GLN A 152 24.23 21.72 1.35
C GLN A 152 24.53 21.20 2.76
N ARG A 153 25.27 20.10 2.82
CA ARG A 153 25.77 19.51 4.07
C ARG A 153 27.17 20.02 4.35
N PRO A 154 27.53 20.25 5.63
CA PRO A 154 28.91 20.52 6.01
C PRO A 154 29.84 19.43 5.49
N LYS A 155 31.00 19.81 4.96
CA LYS A 155 32.03 18.88 4.50
C LYS A 155 32.95 18.49 5.65
N CYS A 156 33.57 17.33 5.53
CA CYS A 156 34.61 16.89 6.43
C CYS A 156 35.81 17.85 6.37
N SER A 157 36.32 18.26 7.52
CA SER A 157 37.50 19.13 7.64
C SER A 157 38.85 18.37 7.69
N ALA A 158 38.86 17.06 7.40
CA ALA A 158 40.07 16.24 7.48
C ALA A 158 40.75 16.12 6.12
N ILE A 159 42.06 15.87 6.16
CA ILE A 159 42.88 15.54 5.00
C ILE A 159 43.02 14.02 4.88
N VAL A 160 42.86 13.50 3.67
CA VAL A 160 43.01 12.07 3.38
C VAL A 160 44.50 11.71 3.42
N LYS A 161 44.89 10.83 4.34
CA LYS A 161 46.30 10.48 4.57
C LYS A 161 47.05 9.94 3.35
N THR A 162 46.37 9.29 2.42
CA THR A 162 46.98 8.66 1.25
C THR A 162 47.21 9.63 0.09
N THR A 163 46.36 10.66 -0.05
CA THR A 163 46.46 11.64 -1.16
C THR A 163 46.97 12.99 -0.70
N GLY A 164 46.89 13.31 0.60
CA GLY A 164 47.21 14.63 1.13
C GLY A 164 46.18 15.70 0.78
N GLU A 165 45.04 15.33 0.18
CA GLU A 165 43.98 16.25 -0.24
C GLU A 165 42.83 16.32 0.78
N ASP A 166 42.04 17.39 0.71
CA ASP A 166 40.83 17.56 1.53
C ASP A 166 39.82 16.43 1.31
N CYS A 167 39.25 15.93 2.40
CA CYS A 167 38.22 14.91 2.32
C CYS A 167 36.96 15.48 1.67
N THR A 168 36.49 14.80 0.62
CA THR A 168 35.29 15.20 -0.14
C THR A 168 33.98 14.76 0.50
N ASN A 169 34.03 13.90 1.52
CA ASN A 169 32.85 13.37 2.20
C ASN A 169 32.15 14.43 3.07
N SER A 170 30.84 14.29 3.26
CA SER A 170 30.09 15.11 4.21
C SER A 170 30.44 14.77 5.65
N ALA A 171 30.38 15.77 6.52
CA ALA A 171 30.47 15.56 7.95
C ALA A 171 29.33 14.69 8.46
N THR A 172 29.60 13.92 9.52
CA THR A 172 28.61 13.02 10.10
C THR A 172 27.52 13.80 10.81
N TYR A 173 26.28 13.34 10.69
CA TYR A 173 25.15 13.94 11.40
C TYR A 173 25.07 13.39 12.83
N LEU A 174 24.97 14.30 13.80
CA LEU A 174 25.05 13.97 15.24
C LEU A 174 23.70 14.08 15.96
N GLY A 175 22.64 14.47 15.25
CA GLY A 175 21.30 14.65 15.82
C GLY A 175 20.90 16.11 16.02
N SER A 176 19.59 16.36 16.12
CA SER A 176 18.98 17.68 16.37
C SER A 176 19.50 18.84 15.50
N GLY A 177 19.77 18.58 14.22
CA GLY A 177 20.32 19.56 13.27
C GLY A 177 21.84 19.78 13.36
N MET A 178 22.55 19.05 14.22
CA MET A 178 23.99 19.19 14.39
C MET A 178 24.79 18.24 13.49
N PHE A 179 25.90 18.73 12.98
CA PHE A 179 26.90 17.97 12.24
C PHE A 179 28.24 18.05 12.97
N GLY A 180 29.03 16.99 12.87
CA GLY A 180 30.43 17.00 13.31
C GLY A 180 31.30 17.88 12.41
N ALA A 181 32.58 17.96 12.75
CA ALA A 181 33.61 18.51 11.87
C ALA A 181 34.05 17.47 10.82
N HIS A 182 33.91 16.18 11.14
CA HIS A 182 34.46 15.10 10.33
C HIS A 182 33.39 14.13 9.80
N CYS A 183 33.70 13.45 8.69
CA CYS A 183 32.96 12.28 8.25
C CYS A 183 33.22 11.10 9.19
N TYR A 184 32.37 10.07 9.17
CA TYR A 184 32.47 8.93 10.10
C TYR A 184 33.87 8.29 10.17
N SER A 185 34.55 8.16 9.02
CA SER A 185 35.90 7.60 8.93
C SER A 185 36.97 8.45 9.63
N HIS A 186 36.84 9.79 9.58
CA HIS A 186 37.77 10.74 10.20
C HIS A 186 37.29 11.24 11.57
N ALA A 187 36.08 10.87 11.98
CA ALA A 187 35.47 11.30 13.23
C ALA A 187 36.32 10.97 14.44
N THR A 188 36.39 11.94 15.34
CA THR A 188 36.97 11.77 16.67
C THR A 188 36.18 10.74 17.48
N PRO A 189 36.75 10.16 18.55
CA PRO A 189 36.02 9.26 19.44
C PRO A 189 34.72 9.86 19.99
N ALA A 190 34.73 11.16 20.32
CA ALA A 190 33.55 11.88 20.79
C ALA A 190 32.45 12.01 19.72
N GLU A 191 32.81 12.35 18.48
CA GLU A 191 31.85 12.41 17.37
C GLU A 191 31.27 11.04 17.03
N ARG A 192 32.08 9.97 17.10
CA ARG A 192 31.60 8.60 16.89
C ARG A 192 30.64 8.15 17.98
N GLU A 193 30.92 8.52 19.22
CA GLU A 193 30.05 8.20 20.35
C GLU A 193 28.71 8.95 20.26
N GLN A 194 28.73 10.25 19.93
CA GLN A 194 27.51 11.03 19.70
C GLN A 194 26.70 10.48 18.53
N TYR A 195 27.37 10.12 17.43
CA TYR A 195 26.72 9.44 16.31
C TYR A 195 26.07 8.12 16.73
N ARG A 196 26.77 7.29 17.53
CA ARG A 196 26.26 6.01 18.03
C ARG A 196 25.01 6.21 18.90
N ILE A 197 25.08 7.10 19.89
CA ILE A 197 23.96 7.43 20.78
C ILE A 197 22.75 7.89 19.97
N HIS A 198 22.94 8.83 19.03
CA HIS A 198 21.85 9.33 18.19
C HIS A 198 21.22 8.22 17.34
N HIS A 199 22.03 7.34 16.75
CA HIS A 199 21.51 6.21 15.98
C HIS A 199 20.75 5.21 16.85
N GLU A 200 21.26 4.86 18.03
CA GLU A 200 20.56 4.00 19.00
C GLU A 200 19.24 4.61 19.46
N GLU A 201 19.22 5.93 19.73
CA GLU A 201 17.99 6.65 20.08
C GLU A 201 16.95 6.65 18.95
N ASN A 202 17.38 6.77 17.69
CA ASN A 202 16.48 6.68 16.55
C ASN A 202 15.95 5.28 16.33
N ASP A 203 16.81 4.26 16.42
CA ASP A 203 16.40 2.86 16.28
C ASP A 203 15.39 2.50 17.38
N ALA A 204 15.66 2.92 18.62
CA ALA A 204 14.74 2.73 19.74
C ALA A 204 13.42 3.50 19.54
N ARG A 205 13.46 4.73 19.00
CA ARG A 205 12.27 5.52 18.67
C ARG A 205 11.45 4.87 17.57
N GLN A 206 12.10 4.39 16.51
CA GLN A 206 11.45 3.70 15.40
C GLN A 206 10.80 2.40 15.87
N ALA A 207 11.49 1.61 16.70
CA ALA A 207 10.93 0.42 17.32
C ALA A 207 9.68 0.73 18.17
N ARG A 208 9.73 1.78 19.01
CA ARG A 208 8.55 2.26 19.76
C ARG A 208 7.41 2.65 18.84
N SER A 209 7.68 3.47 17.81
CA SER A 209 6.65 3.87 16.85
C SER A 209 6.03 2.69 16.09
N HIS A 210 6.80 1.63 15.81
CA HIS A 210 6.25 0.40 15.22
C HIS A 210 5.33 -0.34 16.19
N ASN A 211 5.70 -0.44 17.47
CA ASN A 211 4.85 -1.05 18.49
C ASN A 211 3.56 -0.22 18.69
N ASP A 212 3.69 1.11 18.81
CA ASP A 212 2.54 2.02 18.95
C ASP A 212 1.56 1.88 17.78
N LEU A 213 2.06 1.75 16.54
CA LEU A 213 1.21 1.50 15.36
C LEU A 213 0.52 0.14 15.41
N ARG A 214 1.20 -0.92 15.86
CA ARG A 214 0.59 -2.25 16.01
C ARG A 214 -0.52 -2.23 17.06
N ASP A 215 -0.28 -1.56 18.18
CA ASP A 215 -1.28 -1.43 19.24
C ASP A 215 -2.48 -0.58 18.77
N LEU A 216 -2.23 0.48 17.98
CA LEU A 216 -3.29 1.26 17.33
C LEU A 216 -4.11 0.40 16.35
N GLN A 217 -3.45 -0.39 15.50
CA GLN A 217 -4.12 -1.30 14.55
C GLN A 217 -5.01 -2.30 15.30
N ARG A 218 -4.49 -2.92 16.36
CA ARG A 218 -5.25 -3.84 17.21
C ARG A 218 -6.47 -3.15 17.84
N ALA A 219 -6.27 -1.98 18.46
CA ALA A 219 -7.36 -1.24 19.10
C ALA A 219 -8.45 -0.81 18.11
N VAL A 220 -8.10 -0.47 16.87
CA VAL A 220 -9.08 -0.20 15.82
C VAL A 220 -9.77 -1.49 15.36
N GLY A 221 -9.04 -2.58 15.20
CA GLY A 221 -9.59 -3.90 14.92
C GLY A 221 -10.64 -4.33 15.95
N GLU A 222 -10.35 -4.18 17.24
CA GLU A 222 -11.28 -4.50 18.34
C GLU A 222 -12.59 -3.69 18.25
N LYS A 223 -12.51 -2.40 17.90
CA LYS A 223 -13.69 -1.55 17.68
C LYS A 223 -14.52 -2.03 16.49
N ILE A 224 -13.87 -2.47 15.42
CA ILE A 224 -14.54 -3.02 14.23
C ILE A 224 -15.23 -4.33 14.59
N VAL A 225 -14.55 -5.24 15.31
CA VAL A 225 -15.14 -6.48 15.81
C VAL A 225 -16.38 -6.20 16.65
N ALA A 226 -16.28 -5.30 17.63
CA ALA A 226 -17.41 -4.91 18.46
C ALA A 226 -18.60 -4.39 17.64
N HIS A 227 -18.33 -3.58 16.61
CA HIS A 227 -19.35 -3.09 15.69
C HIS A 227 -19.98 -4.20 14.82
N TRP A 228 -19.17 -5.13 14.30
CA TRP A 228 -19.65 -6.26 13.52
C TRP A 228 -20.55 -7.18 14.36
N ILE A 229 -20.21 -7.40 15.63
CA ILE A 229 -21.03 -8.20 16.54
C ILE A 229 -22.31 -7.47 16.92
N SER A 230 -22.27 -6.16 17.22
CA SER A 230 -23.46 -5.40 17.59
C SER A 230 -24.48 -5.28 16.46
N THR A 231 -24.04 -5.33 15.20
CA THR A 231 -24.90 -5.27 14.01
C THR A 231 -25.25 -6.65 13.44
N ARG A 232 -24.82 -7.74 14.10
CA ARG A 232 -24.97 -9.11 13.58
C ARG A 232 -26.42 -9.51 13.36
N GLU A 233 -27.34 -9.13 14.25
CA GLU A 233 -28.76 -9.48 14.13
C GLU A 233 -29.40 -8.85 12.88
N GLN A 234 -29.16 -7.55 12.65
CA GLN A 234 -29.63 -6.85 11.45
C GLN A 234 -29.08 -7.50 10.17
N ARG A 235 -27.80 -7.89 10.18
CA ARG A 235 -27.18 -8.61 9.07
C ARG A 235 -27.84 -9.96 8.82
N THR A 236 -28.15 -10.72 9.88
CA THR A 236 -28.87 -12.00 9.79
C THR A 236 -30.26 -11.82 9.16
N GLN A 237 -31.02 -10.82 9.60
CA GLN A 237 -32.34 -10.50 9.03
C GLN A 237 -32.25 -10.15 7.53
N TRP A 238 -31.27 -9.31 7.15
CA TRP A 238 -31.03 -8.98 5.75
C TRP A 238 -30.62 -10.19 4.91
N MET A 239 -29.75 -11.06 5.43
CA MET A 239 -29.39 -12.31 4.75
C MET A 239 -30.61 -13.20 4.51
N HIS A 240 -31.50 -13.32 5.50
CA HIS A 240 -32.74 -14.08 5.32
C HIS A 240 -33.65 -13.49 4.24
N SER A 241 -33.74 -12.16 4.12
CA SER A 241 -34.56 -11.56 3.06
C SER A 241 -33.97 -11.77 1.67
N VAL A 242 -32.64 -11.79 1.53
CA VAL A 242 -31.97 -12.06 0.24
C VAL A 242 -32.12 -13.53 -0.17
N VAL A 243 -31.97 -14.48 0.76
CA VAL A 243 -32.06 -15.93 0.47
C VAL A 243 -33.50 -16.41 0.28
N ALA A 244 -34.48 -15.74 0.88
CA ALA A 244 -35.89 -16.07 0.71
C ALA A 244 -36.49 -15.58 -0.63
N THR A 245 -35.69 -14.92 -1.48
CA THR A 245 -36.05 -14.49 -2.83
C THR A 245 -35.56 -15.49 -3.87
#